data_AF-A0A934HTA7-F1
#
_entry.id   AF-A0A934HTA7-F1
#
_cell.length_a   1.000
_cell.length_b   1.000
_cell.length_c   1.000
_cell.angle_alpha   90.00
_cell.angle_beta   90.00
_cell.angle_gamma   90.00
#
_symmetry.space_group_name_H-M   'P 1'
#
loop_
_entity.id
_entity.type
_entity.pdbx_description
1 polymer ?
#
loop_
_entity_poly.entity_id
_entity_poly.type
_entity_poly.pdbx_seq_one_letter_code
_entity_poly.pdbx_strand_id
1 'polypeptide(L)'
;MKKKPDYRTKDDILKQQRWEPLIGEPGLTQITTPQLRVVDDFLVFLEGRKIAAIWDLTKRHFIDFDVGYNSVGRLRVLKAGLSALFPRHPSVLELMAAIREKDAAYLASRKRPKPRPRVLTKSVPESALSAFYQDAIADMCAGFDRNSVMAPAAGMMSTHVMKLRQLVLSARKAGLTEEISTESVRAYARDLRARDLSPVTLLASFSSLLKMARYTGAEAEAITLLYELNRIYDGKAAKAPKTKYQKLQNTGYSPLALINTASALLKAVDELPCPRRQHAQRNGAAAIALFSVMPVRLADTRLTFGETIFWVDGKYTIETVLSKGGDPWGCDVDPRLNRFIEALILRGCDPAWLPDMREKALKGRRPLFINGNGSLVGYNYVSDAWRKTVGTGEHIARTILHTFLGIELGMAGTGMAKAACGQRSVGIEAEYQDDALKKVQRLKGQAEFADIITPEERALFEFR
;
A
#
# COMPACT_ATOMS: atom_id res chain seq x y z
N MET A 1 12.97 -44.66 6.76
CA MET A 1 12.05 -45.79 6.46
C MET A 1 10.98 -45.32 5.49
N LYS A 2 10.81 -45.97 4.33
CA LYS A 2 9.68 -45.68 3.43
C LYS A 2 8.39 -46.20 4.10
N LYS A 3 7.44 -45.31 4.40
CA LYS A 3 6.12 -45.69 4.93
C LYS A 3 5.45 -46.61 3.91
N LYS A 4 4.92 -47.76 4.35
CA LYS A 4 4.16 -48.66 3.45
C LYS A 4 2.97 -47.90 2.85
N PRO A 5 2.62 -48.10 1.57
CA PRO A 5 1.46 -47.46 0.97
C PRO A 5 0.17 -47.90 1.70
N ASP A 6 -0.74 -46.95 1.93
CA ASP A 6 -2.06 -47.24 2.50
C ASP A 6 -3.02 -47.66 1.38
N TYR A 7 -3.59 -48.85 1.52
CA TYR A 7 -4.51 -49.48 0.57
C TYR A 7 -5.96 -49.57 1.07
N ARG A 8 -6.27 -49.07 2.27
CA ARG A 8 -7.64 -49.12 2.85
C ARG A 8 -8.66 -48.53 1.89
N THR A 9 -9.82 -49.18 1.74
CA THR A 9 -10.90 -48.67 0.89
C THR A 9 -11.57 -47.45 1.53
N LYS A 10 -12.46 -46.76 0.79
CA LYS A 10 -13.24 -45.64 1.34
C LYS A 10 -14.07 -46.11 2.53
N ASP A 11 -14.74 -47.25 2.39
CA ASP A 11 -15.62 -47.82 3.43
C ASP A 11 -14.83 -48.25 4.68
N ASP A 12 -13.62 -48.80 4.52
CA ASP A 12 -12.79 -49.18 5.67
C ASP A 12 -12.37 -47.97 6.51
N ILE A 13 -12.15 -46.82 5.86
CA ILE A 13 -11.78 -45.58 6.54
C ILE A 13 -13.00 -44.99 7.26
N LEU A 14 -14.14 -44.91 6.59
CA LEU A 14 -15.36 -44.31 7.14
C LEU A 14 -15.98 -45.11 8.30
N LYS A 15 -15.64 -46.39 8.45
CA LYS A 15 -16.03 -47.22 9.61
C LYS A 15 -15.31 -46.85 10.91
N GLN A 16 -14.24 -46.04 10.85
CA GLN A 16 -13.53 -45.63 12.07
C GLN A 16 -14.37 -44.61 12.85
N GLN A 17 -14.43 -44.77 14.18
CA GLN A 17 -15.26 -43.94 15.09
C GLN A 17 -15.06 -42.41 14.89
N ARG A 18 -13.84 -41.99 14.56
CA ARG A 18 -13.48 -40.58 14.29
C ARG A 18 -14.27 -39.93 13.15
N TRP A 19 -14.87 -40.72 12.25
CA TRP A 19 -15.68 -40.23 11.13
C TRP A 19 -17.18 -40.17 11.44
N GLU A 20 -17.62 -40.74 12.57
CA GLU A 20 -19.04 -40.72 12.98
C GLU A 20 -19.67 -39.32 12.97
N PRO A 21 -19.00 -38.26 13.47
CA PRO A 21 -19.59 -36.91 13.48
C PRO A 21 -19.80 -36.30 12.09
N LEU A 22 -19.19 -36.89 11.05
CA LEU A 22 -19.25 -36.38 9.68
C LEU A 22 -20.18 -37.22 8.80
N ILE A 23 -20.79 -38.30 9.31
CA ILE A 23 -21.72 -39.13 8.55
C ILE A 23 -22.87 -38.26 8.04
N GLY A 24 -23.13 -38.32 6.73
CA GLY A 24 -24.15 -37.50 6.06
C GLY A 24 -23.64 -36.18 5.48
N GLU A 25 -22.39 -35.78 5.78
CA GLU A 25 -21.82 -34.56 5.21
C GLU A 25 -21.64 -34.68 3.69
N PRO A 26 -22.18 -33.74 2.88
CA PRO A 26 -22.07 -33.79 1.42
C PRO A 26 -20.62 -33.86 0.94
N GLY A 27 -19.68 -33.25 1.67
CA GLY A 27 -18.25 -33.27 1.38
C GLY A 27 -17.64 -34.67 1.35
N LEU A 28 -18.18 -35.63 2.12
CA LEU A 28 -17.72 -37.02 2.10
C LEU A 28 -18.01 -37.72 0.79
N THR A 29 -19.02 -37.29 0.03
CA THR A 29 -19.29 -37.88 -1.29
C THR A 29 -18.26 -37.42 -2.33
N GLN A 30 -17.81 -36.17 -2.21
CA GLN A 30 -16.91 -35.51 -3.16
C GLN A 30 -15.43 -35.83 -2.92
N ILE A 31 -15.05 -36.26 -1.72
CA ILE A 31 -13.67 -36.62 -1.41
C ILE A 31 -13.26 -37.93 -2.09
N THR A 32 -12.11 -37.89 -2.77
CA THR A 32 -11.50 -39.07 -3.40
C THR A 32 -10.83 -39.95 -2.36
N THR A 33 -10.70 -41.26 -2.61
CA THR A 33 -10.05 -42.20 -1.69
C THR A 33 -8.62 -41.78 -1.30
N PRO A 34 -7.74 -41.31 -2.22
CA PRO A 34 -6.41 -40.82 -1.83
C PRO A 34 -6.45 -39.60 -0.90
N GLN A 35 -7.40 -38.69 -1.10
CA GLN A 35 -7.59 -37.55 -0.20
C GLN A 35 -8.06 -38.00 1.17
N LEU A 36 -9.05 -38.91 1.21
CA LEU A 36 -9.62 -39.42 2.45
C LEU A 36 -8.57 -40.13 3.31
N ARG A 37 -7.69 -40.95 2.71
CA ARG A 37 -6.56 -41.58 3.42
C ARG A 37 -5.63 -40.57 4.08
N VAL A 38 -5.30 -39.48 3.39
CA VAL A 38 -4.42 -38.43 3.93
C VAL A 38 -5.11 -37.63 5.03
N VAL A 39 -6.42 -37.37 4.91
CA VAL A 39 -7.19 -36.72 5.98
C VAL A 39 -7.28 -37.63 7.20
N ASP A 40 -7.57 -38.92 7.03
CA ASP A 40 -7.62 -39.91 8.11
C ASP A 40 -6.29 -39.97 8.88
N ASP A 41 -5.18 -40.12 8.14
CA ASP A 41 -3.82 -40.06 8.69
C ASP A 41 -3.58 -38.77 9.50
N PHE A 42 -4.13 -37.64 9.04
CA PHE A 42 -4.00 -36.36 9.72
C PHE A 42 -4.85 -36.29 11.00
N LEU A 43 -6.08 -36.82 10.99
CA LEU A 43 -6.93 -36.91 12.18
C LEU A 43 -6.29 -37.80 13.25
N VAL A 44 -5.68 -38.94 12.87
CA VAL A 44 -4.89 -39.78 13.78
C VAL A 44 -3.73 -39.00 14.38
N PHE A 45 -3.04 -38.19 13.57
CA PHE A 45 -1.97 -37.33 14.06
C PHE A 45 -2.48 -36.29 15.08
N LEU A 46 -3.65 -35.68 14.84
CA LEU A 46 -4.23 -34.70 15.76
C LEU A 46 -4.63 -35.34 17.10
N GLU A 47 -5.27 -36.51 17.07
CA GLU A 47 -5.61 -37.27 18.28
C GLU A 47 -4.36 -37.63 19.10
N GLY A 48 -3.31 -38.13 18.44
CA GLY A 48 -2.05 -38.44 19.09
C GLY A 48 -1.36 -37.21 19.71
N ARG A 49 -1.62 -36.02 19.17
CA ARG A 49 -1.13 -34.73 19.71
C ARG A 49 -2.11 -34.05 20.65
N LYS A 50 -3.28 -34.64 20.91
CA LYS A 50 -4.38 -34.08 21.71
C LYS A 50 -4.82 -32.68 21.25
N ILE A 51 -4.79 -32.43 19.94
CA ILE A 51 -5.24 -31.18 19.34
C ILE A 51 -6.74 -31.31 19.08
N ALA A 52 -7.54 -30.71 19.96
CA ALA A 52 -9.01 -30.79 19.88
C ALA A 52 -9.65 -29.55 19.25
N ALA A 53 -9.05 -28.36 19.41
CA ALA A 53 -9.61 -27.12 18.88
C ALA A 53 -8.92 -26.69 17.57
N ILE A 54 -9.71 -26.11 16.67
CA ILE A 54 -9.21 -25.53 15.42
C ILE A 54 -8.16 -24.44 15.67
N TRP A 55 -8.34 -23.65 16.73
CA TRP A 55 -7.46 -22.52 17.04
C TRP A 55 -6.08 -22.96 17.51
N ASP A 56 -5.96 -24.20 17.98
CA ASP A 56 -4.71 -24.83 18.35
C ASP A 56 -3.97 -25.37 17.11
N LEU A 57 -4.64 -25.51 15.97
CA LEU A 57 -3.96 -25.87 14.72
C LEU A 57 -3.08 -24.71 14.25
N THR A 58 -1.79 -24.99 14.14
CA THR A 58 -0.81 -24.04 13.62
C THR A 58 -0.17 -24.60 12.36
N LYS A 59 0.44 -23.72 11.56
CA LYS A 59 1.38 -24.10 10.50
C LYS A 59 2.36 -25.21 10.91
N ARG A 60 2.85 -25.21 12.16
CA ARG A 60 3.84 -26.20 12.62
C ARG A 60 3.27 -27.61 12.70
N HIS A 61 2.01 -27.76 13.12
CA HIS A 61 1.34 -29.06 13.17
C HIS A 61 1.26 -29.72 11.78
N PHE A 62 1.00 -28.94 10.74
CA PHE A 62 1.01 -29.45 9.35
C PHE A 62 2.42 -29.82 8.87
N ILE A 63 3.44 -29.06 9.27
CA ILE A 63 4.84 -29.39 8.94
C ILE A 63 5.23 -30.70 9.64
N ASP A 64 4.91 -30.83 10.94
CA ASP A 64 5.21 -32.01 11.75
C ASP A 64 4.54 -33.27 11.22
N PHE A 65 3.27 -33.16 10.80
CA PHE A 65 2.55 -34.24 10.13
C PHE A 65 3.27 -34.78 8.87
N ASP A 66 4.05 -33.93 8.19
CA ASP A 66 4.68 -34.21 6.91
C ASP A 66 6.22 -34.33 6.98
N VAL A 67 6.80 -34.46 8.19
CA VAL A 67 8.26 -34.54 8.45
C VAL A 67 8.94 -35.67 7.67
N GLY A 68 8.24 -36.77 7.38
CA GLY A 68 8.78 -37.92 6.65
C GLY A 68 8.79 -37.82 5.12
N TYR A 69 8.30 -36.71 4.54
CA TYR A 69 8.15 -36.55 3.09
C TYR A 69 9.00 -35.39 2.58
N ASN A 70 9.71 -35.58 1.47
CA ASN A 70 10.51 -34.50 0.86
C ASN A 70 9.67 -33.59 -0.06
N SER A 71 8.56 -34.10 -0.60
CA SER A 71 7.67 -33.32 -1.48
C SER A 71 6.52 -32.69 -0.69
N VAL A 72 5.94 -31.62 -1.22
CA VAL A 72 4.70 -30.99 -0.74
C VAL A 72 3.42 -31.71 -1.19
N GLY A 73 3.53 -32.80 -1.95
CA GLY A 73 2.39 -33.46 -2.57
C GLY A 73 1.34 -33.91 -1.56
N ARG A 74 1.78 -34.49 -0.44
CA ARG A 74 0.89 -34.96 0.63
C ARG A 74 0.10 -33.83 1.28
N LEU A 75 0.73 -32.69 1.57
CA LEU A 75 0.03 -31.50 2.09
C LEU A 75 -0.97 -30.91 1.07
N ARG A 76 -0.67 -30.97 -0.24
CA ARG A 76 -1.62 -30.53 -1.27
C ARG A 76 -2.84 -31.46 -1.36
N VAL A 77 -2.64 -32.77 -1.21
CA VAL A 77 -3.72 -33.77 -1.11
C VAL A 77 -4.54 -33.54 0.16
N LEU A 78 -3.89 -33.32 1.30
CA LEU A 78 -4.56 -32.96 2.56
C LEU A 78 -5.42 -31.70 2.39
N LYS A 79 -4.87 -30.68 1.74
CA LYS A 79 -5.60 -29.43 1.48
C LYS A 79 -6.86 -29.68 0.66
N ALA A 80 -6.75 -30.48 -0.41
CA ALA A 80 -7.90 -30.82 -1.23
C ALA A 80 -8.97 -31.59 -0.43
N GLY A 81 -8.57 -32.58 0.38
CA GLY A 81 -9.48 -33.32 1.25
C GLY A 81 -10.17 -32.45 2.30
N LEU A 82 -9.40 -31.65 3.05
CA LEU A 82 -9.96 -30.72 4.04
C LEU A 82 -10.86 -29.66 3.41
N SER A 83 -10.55 -29.18 2.20
CA SER A 83 -11.40 -28.19 1.53
C SER A 83 -12.71 -28.78 1.02
N ALA A 84 -12.74 -30.09 0.73
CA ALA A 84 -13.96 -30.81 0.34
C ALA A 84 -14.86 -31.09 1.54
N LEU A 85 -14.28 -31.48 2.68
CA LEU A 85 -15.02 -31.79 3.91
C LEU A 85 -15.47 -30.53 4.66
N PHE A 86 -14.59 -29.54 4.72
CA PHE A 86 -14.79 -28.32 5.49
C PHE A 86 -14.56 -27.12 4.57
N PRO A 87 -15.50 -26.85 3.64
CA PRO A 87 -15.37 -25.73 2.72
C PRO A 87 -15.22 -24.42 3.51
N ARG A 88 -14.26 -23.59 3.07
CA ARG A 88 -13.97 -22.27 3.66
C ARG A 88 -13.61 -22.31 5.16
N HIS A 89 -13.05 -23.41 5.65
CA HIS A 89 -12.62 -23.53 7.05
C HIS A 89 -11.25 -22.85 7.32
N PRO A 90 -11.05 -22.16 8.46
CA PRO A 90 -9.83 -21.39 8.74
C PRO A 90 -8.53 -22.20 8.77
N SER A 91 -8.59 -23.50 9.12
CA SER A 91 -7.40 -24.37 9.18
C SER A 91 -6.67 -24.48 7.83
N VAL A 92 -7.39 -24.26 6.72
CA VAL A 92 -6.80 -24.24 5.37
C VAL A 92 -5.77 -23.12 5.22
N LEU A 93 -5.90 -22.01 5.96
CA LEU A 93 -4.94 -20.90 5.92
C LEU A 93 -3.57 -21.31 6.50
N GLU A 94 -3.59 -22.01 7.63
CA GLU A 94 -2.38 -22.53 8.30
C GLU A 94 -1.72 -23.64 7.45
N LEU A 95 -2.53 -24.53 6.85
CA LEU A 95 -2.05 -25.54 5.91
C LEU A 95 -1.42 -24.91 4.66
N MET A 96 -2.03 -23.85 4.11
CA MET A 96 -1.45 -23.12 2.99
C MET A 96 -0.14 -22.41 3.36
N ALA A 97 0.03 -22.00 4.62
CA ALA A 97 1.30 -21.47 5.10
C ALA A 97 2.37 -22.59 5.16
N ALA A 98 2.00 -23.78 5.64
CA ALA A 98 2.89 -24.94 5.72
C ALA A 98 3.34 -25.43 4.35
N ILE A 99 2.42 -25.55 3.38
CA ILE A 99 2.74 -25.91 1.98
C ILE A 99 3.78 -24.96 1.41
N ARG A 100 3.62 -23.65 1.63
CA ARG A 100 4.55 -22.64 1.09
C ARG A 100 5.91 -22.68 1.74
N GLU A 101 5.98 -22.86 3.05
CA GLU A 101 7.25 -22.99 3.76
C GLU A 101 8.05 -24.18 3.22
N LYS A 102 7.37 -25.31 3.03
CA LYS A 102 7.99 -26.52 2.49
C LYS A 102 8.37 -26.38 1.01
N ASP A 103 7.52 -25.74 0.18
CA ASP A 103 7.86 -25.39 -1.21
C ASP A 103 9.08 -24.46 -1.25
N ALA A 104 9.17 -23.47 -0.36
CA ALA A 104 10.29 -22.55 -0.28
C ALA A 104 11.59 -23.27 0.14
N ALA A 105 11.52 -24.16 1.13
CA ALA A 105 12.66 -24.97 1.56
C ALA A 105 13.15 -25.89 0.42
N TYR A 106 12.22 -26.52 -0.30
CA TYR A 106 12.53 -27.33 -1.48
C TYR A 106 13.16 -26.51 -2.62
N LEU A 107 12.71 -25.28 -2.83
CA LEU A 107 13.31 -24.38 -3.82
C LEU A 107 14.66 -23.80 -3.37
N ALA A 108 14.87 -23.60 -2.08
CA ALA A 108 16.11 -23.07 -1.52
C ALA A 108 17.25 -24.10 -1.55
N SER A 109 16.93 -25.40 -1.43
CA SER A 109 17.91 -26.48 -1.61
C SER A 109 18.41 -26.60 -3.05
N ARG A 110 17.72 -25.99 -4.02
CA ARG A 110 18.21 -25.83 -5.39
C ARG A 110 19.08 -24.57 -5.48
N LYS A 111 20.28 -24.69 -6.06
CA LYS A 111 21.18 -23.54 -6.33
C LYS A 111 20.41 -22.46 -7.09
N ARG A 112 20.05 -21.38 -6.39
CA ARG A 112 19.54 -20.18 -7.04
C ARG A 112 20.69 -19.51 -7.79
N PRO A 113 20.47 -19.03 -9.03
CA PRO A 113 21.43 -18.11 -9.63
C PRO A 113 21.59 -16.91 -8.69
N LYS A 114 22.83 -16.50 -8.41
CA LYS A 114 23.09 -15.29 -7.63
C LYS A 114 22.32 -14.13 -8.29
N PRO A 115 21.53 -13.36 -7.53
CA PRO A 115 20.85 -12.19 -8.09
C PRO A 115 21.91 -11.29 -8.73
N ARG A 116 21.71 -10.94 -10.00
CA ARG A 116 22.64 -10.06 -10.71
C ARG A 116 22.69 -8.72 -9.97
N PRO A 117 23.88 -8.18 -9.68
CA PRO A 117 23.98 -6.86 -9.07
C PRO A 117 23.25 -5.85 -9.96
N ARG A 118 22.43 -5.01 -9.34
CA ARG A 118 21.64 -4.01 -10.06
C ARG A 118 22.61 -2.97 -10.63
N VAL A 119 22.75 -2.96 -11.95
CA VAL A 119 23.57 -1.95 -12.64
C VAL A 119 22.90 -0.59 -12.50
N LEU A 120 23.58 0.36 -11.85
CA LEU A 120 23.12 1.73 -11.74
C LEU A 120 23.41 2.46 -13.06
N THR A 121 22.38 2.76 -13.85
CA THR A 121 22.53 3.40 -15.17
C THR A 121 22.43 4.93 -15.13
N LYS A 122 21.90 5.48 -14.01
CA LYS A 122 21.57 6.90 -13.87
C LYS A 122 22.31 7.62 -12.75
N SER A 123 23.11 6.90 -11.96
CA SER A 123 23.96 7.43 -10.89
C SER A 123 25.16 6.52 -10.66
N VAL A 124 26.20 7.03 -10.00
CA VAL A 124 27.29 6.20 -9.46
C VAL A 124 26.88 5.56 -8.12
N PRO A 125 27.50 4.45 -7.67
CA PRO A 125 27.40 4.01 -6.27
C PRO A 125 27.87 5.11 -5.30
N GLU A 126 27.35 5.14 -4.09
CA GLU A 126 27.75 6.14 -3.08
C GLU A 126 29.21 5.99 -2.67
N SER A 127 29.68 4.74 -2.53
CA SER A 127 31.09 4.43 -2.29
C SER A 127 32.05 4.84 -3.42
N ALA A 128 31.51 5.23 -4.58
CA ALA A 128 32.30 5.72 -5.70
C ALA A 128 32.42 7.25 -5.73
N LEU A 129 31.85 7.98 -4.75
CA LEU A 129 32.09 9.41 -4.57
C LEU A 129 33.50 9.66 -4.01
N SER A 130 34.07 10.84 -4.24
CA SER A 130 35.33 11.24 -3.61
C SER A 130 35.24 11.24 -2.08
N ALA A 131 36.38 11.07 -1.40
CA ALA A 131 36.44 11.11 0.07
C ALA A 131 35.84 12.41 0.62
N PHE A 132 36.15 13.54 -0.02
CA PHE A 132 35.57 14.85 0.29
C PHE A 132 34.03 14.85 0.34
N TYR A 133 33.36 14.21 -0.64
CA TYR A 133 31.90 14.12 -0.65
C TYR A 133 31.37 13.11 0.37
N GLN A 134 32.08 12.01 0.61
CA GLN A 134 31.69 11.03 1.63
C GLN A 134 31.72 11.67 3.03
N ASP A 135 32.76 12.45 3.34
CA ASP A 135 32.89 13.18 4.60
C ASP A 135 31.78 14.23 4.75
N ALA A 136 31.53 15.02 3.71
CA ALA A 136 30.45 16.02 3.74
C ALA A 136 29.05 15.39 3.93
N ILE A 137 28.82 14.19 3.36
CA ILE A 137 27.57 13.44 3.57
C ILE A 137 27.49 12.93 5.01
N ALA A 138 28.59 12.42 5.57
CA ALA A 138 28.64 11.98 6.96
C ALA A 138 28.33 13.14 7.92
N ASP A 139 28.92 14.32 7.69
CA ASP A 139 28.65 15.53 8.47
C ASP A 139 27.17 15.95 8.40
N MET A 140 26.59 16.00 7.20
CA MET A 140 25.17 16.30 7.02
C MET A 140 24.27 15.28 7.73
N CYS A 141 24.59 13.99 7.67
CA CYS A 141 23.84 12.93 8.34
C CYS A 141 23.92 13.04 9.86
N ALA A 142 25.05 13.50 10.40
CA ALA A 142 25.24 13.79 11.81
C ALA A 142 24.58 15.12 12.24
N GLY A 143 24.08 15.91 11.30
CA GLY A 143 23.42 17.19 11.57
C GLY A 143 24.39 18.35 11.77
N PHE A 144 25.66 18.21 11.37
CA PHE A 144 26.62 19.29 11.46
C PHE A 144 26.38 20.34 10.37
N ASP A 145 26.46 21.60 10.76
CA ASP A 145 26.38 22.73 9.83
C ASP A 145 27.75 23.01 9.22
N ARG A 146 27.77 23.41 7.95
CA ARG A 146 29.02 23.74 7.23
C ARG A 146 28.80 24.93 6.32
N ASN A 147 29.80 25.81 6.21
CA ASN A 147 29.75 27.01 5.38
C ASN A 147 28.49 27.86 5.62
N SER A 148 28.09 28.01 6.89
CA SER A 148 26.86 28.69 7.33
C SER A 148 25.57 28.14 6.71
N VAL A 149 25.60 26.89 6.22
CA VAL A 149 24.44 26.19 5.67
C VAL A 149 24.04 25.07 6.62
N MET A 150 22.81 25.14 7.10
CA MET A 150 22.26 24.08 7.95
C MET A 150 22.17 22.76 7.20
N ALA A 151 22.49 21.67 7.89
CA ALA A 151 22.28 20.32 7.37
C ALA A 151 20.82 20.12 6.88
N PRO A 152 20.58 19.33 5.82
CA PRO A 152 19.22 18.95 5.45
C PRO A 152 18.53 18.15 6.57
N ALA A 153 17.20 18.23 6.64
CA ALA A 153 16.43 17.33 7.49
C ALA A 153 16.73 15.87 7.11
N ALA A 154 16.82 14.97 8.09
CA ALA A 154 17.20 13.56 7.90
C ALA A 154 16.39 12.86 6.78
N GLY A 155 15.08 13.13 6.69
CA GLY A 155 14.21 12.57 5.65
C GLY A 155 14.56 12.99 4.21
N MET A 156 15.30 14.09 4.02
CA MET A 156 15.70 14.61 2.71
C MET A 156 17.10 14.17 2.28
N MET A 157 17.90 13.58 3.18
CA MET A 157 19.29 13.22 2.90
C MET A 157 19.44 12.28 1.71
N SER A 158 18.59 11.25 1.62
CA SER A 158 18.59 10.33 0.48
C SER A 158 18.40 11.02 -0.87
N THR A 159 17.64 12.12 -0.90
CA THR A 159 17.44 12.93 -2.12
C THR A 159 18.72 13.69 -2.46
N HIS A 160 19.33 14.38 -1.50
CA HIS A 160 20.58 15.12 -1.70
C HIS A 160 21.72 14.22 -2.20
N VAL A 161 21.93 13.08 -1.52
CA VAL A 161 22.94 12.09 -1.91
C VAL A 161 22.65 11.54 -3.30
N MET A 162 21.39 11.20 -3.62
CA MET A 162 21.03 10.74 -4.95
C MET A 162 21.37 11.78 -6.02
N LYS A 163 21.04 13.06 -5.84
CA LYS A 163 21.27 14.10 -6.84
C LYS A 163 22.75 14.39 -7.05
N LEU A 164 23.56 14.37 -6.00
CA LEU A 164 25.02 14.44 -6.10
C LEU A 164 25.59 13.28 -6.94
N ARG A 165 25.17 12.04 -6.65
CA ARG A 165 25.60 10.85 -7.41
C ARG A 165 25.17 10.88 -8.89
N GLN A 166 24.08 11.56 -9.22
CA GLN A 166 23.65 11.76 -10.60
C GLN A 166 24.51 12.82 -11.31
N LEU A 167 24.89 13.90 -10.60
CA LEU A 167 25.82 14.91 -11.12
C LEU A 167 27.19 14.29 -11.41
N VAL A 168 27.77 13.54 -10.46
CA VAL A 168 29.07 12.87 -10.65
C VAL A 168 29.05 11.93 -11.85
N LEU A 169 27.98 11.15 -12.05
CA LEU A 169 27.86 10.32 -13.27
C LEU A 169 27.87 11.17 -14.54
N SER A 170 27.19 12.32 -14.53
CA SER A 170 27.09 13.21 -15.70
C SER A 170 28.43 13.87 -16.01
N ALA A 171 29.17 14.27 -14.97
CA ALA A 171 30.53 14.78 -15.09
C ALA A 171 31.48 13.73 -15.68
N ARG A 172 31.47 12.50 -15.15
CA ARG A 172 32.28 11.38 -15.68
C ARG A 172 31.99 11.08 -17.14
N LYS A 173 30.71 11.04 -17.53
CA LYS A 173 30.30 10.84 -18.94
C LYS A 173 30.81 11.94 -19.87
N ALA A 174 30.98 13.15 -19.35
CA ALA A 174 31.49 14.30 -20.09
C ALA A 174 33.02 14.46 -19.98
N GLY A 175 33.72 13.57 -19.27
CA GLY A 175 35.17 13.67 -19.05
C GLY A 175 35.58 14.86 -18.15
N LEU A 176 34.68 15.32 -17.28
CA LEU A 176 34.89 16.46 -16.38
C LEU A 176 35.30 16.00 -14.97
N THR A 177 35.81 16.94 -14.17
CA THR A 177 36.05 16.74 -12.73
C THR A 177 34.72 16.47 -12.00
N GLU A 178 34.79 15.73 -10.90
CA GLU A 178 33.61 15.35 -10.12
C GLU A 178 33.09 16.45 -9.20
N GLU A 179 33.79 17.59 -9.16
CA GLU A 179 33.46 18.76 -8.37
C GLU A 179 32.16 19.42 -8.86
N ILE A 180 31.47 20.13 -7.98
CA ILE A 180 30.33 20.97 -8.36
C ILE A 180 30.89 22.27 -8.96
N SER A 181 31.10 22.25 -10.28
CA SER A 181 31.57 23.39 -11.08
C SER A 181 30.49 23.80 -12.09
N THR A 182 30.73 24.92 -12.75
CA THR A 182 29.85 25.39 -13.84
C THR A 182 29.71 24.34 -14.96
N GLU A 183 30.79 23.67 -15.33
CA GLU A 183 30.84 22.64 -16.37
C GLU A 183 30.06 21.39 -15.95
N SER A 184 30.28 20.90 -14.72
CA SER A 184 29.62 19.68 -14.24
C SER A 184 28.11 19.90 -14.05
N VAL A 185 27.69 21.09 -13.59
CA VAL A 185 26.28 21.48 -13.53
C VAL A 185 25.65 21.56 -14.93
N ARG A 186 26.34 22.13 -15.92
CA ARG A 186 25.85 22.16 -17.31
C ARG A 186 25.72 20.76 -17.90
N ALA A 187 26.71 19.89 -17.67
CA ALA A 187 26.66 18.49 -18.12
C ALA A 187 25.47 17.76 -17.48
N TYR A 188 25.26 17.93 -16.18
CA TYR A 188 24.12 17.36 -15.48
C TYR A 188 22.78 17.90 -16.01
N ALA A 189 22.67 19.21 -16.23
CA ALA A 189 21.46 19.81 -16.79
C ALA A 189 21.12 19.27 -18.19
N ARG A 190 22.13 19.02 -19.04
CA ARG A 190 21.95 18.37 -20.35
C ARG A 190 21.44 16.93 -20.20
N ASP A 191 22.03 16.15 -19.31
CA ASP A 191 21.58 14.77 -19.05
C ASP A 191 20.14 14.74 -18.52
N LEU A 192 19.79 15.64 -17.59
CA LEU A 192 18.40 15.75 -17.10
C LEU A 192 17.40 16.15 -18.20
N ARG A 193 17.78 17.03 -19.13
CA ARG A 193 16.95 17.41 -20.28
C ARG A 193 16.79 16.27 -21.28
N ALA A 194 17.87 15.54 -21.58
CA ALA A 194 17.84 14.38 -22.47
C ALA A 194 16.92 13.25 -21.96
N ARG A 195 16.65 13.21 -20.65
CA ARG A 195 15.73 12.27 -20.01
C ARG A 195 14.26 12.72 -20.03
N ASP A 196 13.96 13.88 -20.61
CA ASP A 196 12.62 14.46 -20.71
C ASP A 196 11.86 14.49 -19.37
N LEU A 197 12.53 14.98 -18.33
CA LEU A 197 11.96 15.03 -16.97
C LEU A 197 10.98 16.20 -16.80
N SER A 198 9.95 15.99 -15.98
CA SER A 198 8.99 17.05 -15.65
C SER A 198 9.67 18.27 -15.01
N PRO A 199 9.14 19.50 -15.20
CA PRO A 199 9.67 20.71 -14.57
C PRO A 199 9.82 20.60 -13.04
N VAL A 200 8.88 19.94 -12.36
CA VAL A 200 8.94 19.71 -10.90
C VAL A 200 10.13 18.81 -10.51
N THR A 201 10.42 17.79 -11.31
CA THR A 201 11.57 16.91 -11.06
C THR A 201 12.89 17.64 -11.30
N LEU A 202 12.94 18.51 -12.31
CA LEU A 202 14.10 19.36 -12.59
C LEU A 202 14.33 20.34 -11.44
N LEU A 203 13.28 21.03 -11.00
CA LEU A 203 13.30 21.93 -9.84
C LEU A 203 13.85 21.22 -8.59
N ALA A 204 13.28 20.06 -8.22
CA ALA A 204 13.76 19.29 -7.07
C ALA A 204 15.24 18.87 -7.20
N SER A 205 15.68 18.56 -8.43
CA SER A 205 17.07 18.16 -8.70
C SER A 205 18.04 19.32 -8.50
N PHE A 206 17.72 20.51 -9.02
CA PHE A 206 18.57 21.70 -8.89
C PHE A 206 18.53 22.30 -7.50
N SER A 207 17.36 22.33 -6.83
CA SER A 207 17.27 22.75 -5.41
C SER A 207 18.12 21.88 -4.49
N SER A 208 18.10 20.57 -4.73
CA SER A 208 18.86 19.61 -3.93
C SER A 208 20.37 19.77 -4.13
N LEU A 209 20.81 19.98 -5.37
CA LEU A 209 22.22 20.28 -5.68
C LEU A 209 22.67 21.65 -5.21
N LEU A 210 21.82 22.68 -5.31
CA LEU A 210 22.14 24.02 -4.81
C LEU A 210 22.45 24.00 -3.30
N LYS A 211 21.67 23.24 -2.52
CA LYS A 211 21.97 23.04 -1.10
C LYS A 211 23.31 22.33 -0.88
N MET A 212 23.59 21.27 -1.66
CA MET A 212 24.87 20.55 -1.59
C MET A 212 26.06 21.44 -1.97
N ALA A 213 25.92 22.25 -3.03
CA ALA A 213 26.93 23.18 -3.51
C ALA A 213 27.29 24.21 -2.43
N ARG A 214 26.29 24.84 -1.81
CA ARG A 214 26.50 25.79 -0.72
C ARG A 214 27.12 25.13 0.52
N TYR A 215 26.65 23.95 0.90
CA TYR A 215 27.17 23.24 2.06
C TYR A 215 28.62 22.80 1.89
N THR A 216 28.99 22.32 0.69
CA THR A 216 30.35 21.88 0.39
C THR A 216 31.31 23.02 0.05
N GLY A 217 30.81 24.24 -0.19
CA GLY A 217 31.65 25.39 -0.53
C GLY A 217 32.09 25.37 -1.99
N ALA A 218 31.22 24.96 -2.90
CA ALA A 218 31.46 24.98 -4.34
C ALA A 218 31.71 26.41 -4.86
N GLU A 219 32.27 26.50 -6.06
CA GLU A 219 32.55 27.76 -6.76
C GLU A 219 31.30 28.66 -6.88
N ALA A 220 31.49 29.98 -6.73
CA ALA A 220 30.41 30.97 -6.70
C ALA A 220 29.60 30.99 -8.00
N GLU A 221 30.27 30.82 -9.13
CA GLU A 221 29.71 30.72 -10.48
C GLU A 221 28.78 29.51 -10.60
N ALA A 222 29.18 28.36 -10.05
CA ALA A 222 28.36 27.14 -10.04
C ALA A 222 27.11 27.30 -9.17
N ILE A 223 27.25 27.94 -8.01
CA ILE A 223 26.12 28.27 -7.11
C ILE A 223 25.14 29.22 -7.81
N THR A 224 25.66 30.24 -8.51
CA THR A 224 24.86 31.22 -9.26
C THR A 224 24.07 30.54 -10.38
N LEU A 225 24.72 29.68 -11.18
CA LEU A 225 24.05 28.90 -12.22
C LEU A 225 22.96 27.99 -11.65
N LEU A 226 23.22 27.30 -10.54
CA LEU A 226 22.21 26.46 -9.89
C LEU A 226 21.02 27.27 -9.39
N TYR A 227 21.23 28.49 -8.88
CA TYR A 227 20.16 29.40 -8.49
C TYR A 227 19.30 29.84 -9.68
N GLU A 228 19.92 30.21 -10.80
CA GLU A 228 19.19 30.56 -12.03
C GLU A 228 18.36 29.40 -12.58
N LEU A 229 18.94 28.21 -12.64
CA LEU A 229 18.23 27.00 -13.06
C LEU A 229 17.04 26.72 -12.14
N ASN A 230 17.22 26.87 -10.83
CA ASN A 230 16.16 26.73 -9.85
C ASN A 230 15.00 27.70 -10.14
N ARG A 231 15.30 29.00 -10.31
CA ARG A 231 14.30 30.03 -10.66
C ARG A 231 13.56 29.74 -11.97
N ILE A 232 14.27 29.29 -13.01
CA ILE A 232 13.65 28.95 -14.31
C ILE A 232 12.66 27.79 -14.14
N TYR A 233 13.06 26.73 -13.45
CA TYR A 233 12.21 25.55 -13.31
C TYR A 233 11.10 25.73 -12.27
N ASP A 234 11.25 26.65 -11.32
CA ASP A 234 10.18 27.08 -10.44
C ASP A 234 9.04 27.74 -11.24
N GLY A 235 9.37 28.73 -12.08
CA GLY A 235 8.40 29.37 -12.97
C GLY A 235 7.75 28.40 -13.97
N LYS A 236 8.49 27.39 -14.46
CA LYS A 236 7.93 26.33 -15.32
C LYS A 236 7.07 25.34 -14.54
N ALA A 237 7.45 24.98 -13.32
CA ALA A 237 6.67 24.08 -12.46
C ALA A 237 5.33 24.69 -12.08
N ALA A 238 5.30 26.00 -11.80
CA ALA A 238 4.06 26.73 -11.50
C ALA A 238 3.05 26.71 -12.67
N LYS A 239 3.55 26.71 -13.92
CA LYS A 239 2.72 26.70 -15.15
C LYS A 239 2.41 25.29 -15.67
N ALA A 240 3.08 24.27 -15.18
CA ALA A 240 2.93 22.92 -15.71
C ALA A 240 1.52 22.38 -15.41
N PRO A 241 0.81 21.83 -16.42
CA PRO A 241 -0.50 21.25 -16.20
C PRO A 241 -0.37 20.11 -15.19
N LYS A 242 -1.18 20.16 -14.12
CA LYS A 242 -1.21 19.11 -13.11
C LYS A 242 -1.81 17.84 -13.75
N THR A 243 -0.98 16.95 -14.28
CA THR A 243 -1.38 15.73 -15.03
C THR A 243 -2.27 14.79 -14.22
N LYS A 244 -2.28 14.94 -12.88
CA LYS A 244 -3.13 14.17 -11.97
C LYS A 244 -4.63 14.37 -12.20
N TYR A 245 -5.06 15.51 -12.77
CA TYR A 245 -6.49 15.81 -12.99
C TYR A 245 -7.06 15.20 -14.27
N GLN A 246 -6.26 15.05 -15.34
CA GLN A 246 -6.71 14.42 -16.59
C GLN A 246 -7.18 12.97 -16.41
N LYS A 247 -6.59 12.24 -15.43
CA LYS A 247 -7.00 10.86 -15.12
C LYS A 247 -8.20 10.78 -14.17
N LEU A 248 -8.65 11.90 -13.59
CA LEU A 248 -9.70 11.94 -12.58
C LEU A 248 -11.11 12.07 -13.14
N GLN A 249 -11.24 12.60 -14.36
CA GLN A 249 -12.55 12.84 -14.97
C GLN A 249 -13.39 11.56 -15.07
N ASN A 250 -12.75 10.40 -15.20
CA ASN A 250 -13.41 9.10 -15.30
C ASN A 250 -14.00 8.59 -13.97
N THR A 251 -13.66 9.18 -12.82
CA THR A 251 -14.21 8.76 -11.50
C THR A 251 -15.39 9.62 -11.05
N GLY A 252 -15.73 10.68 -11.79
CA GLY A 252 -16.77 11.64 -11.41
C GLY A 252 -16.47 12.40 -10.11
N TYR A 253 -15.21 12.38 -9.64
CA TYR A 253 -14.78 13.02 -8.39
C TYR A 253 -15.58 12.59 -7.15
N SER A 254 -16.10 11.36 -7.10
CA SER A 254 -16.96 10.91 -5.99
C SER A 254 -16.34 9.77 -5.17
N PRO A 255 -16.20 9.91 -3.84
CA PRO A 255 -15.87 8.77 -2.97
C PRO A 255 -16.86 7.61 -3.10
N LEU A 256 -18.14 7.89 -3.37
CA LEU A 256 -19.15 6.85 -3.58
C LEU A 256 -18.88 6.03 -4.84
N ALA A 257 -18.46 6.67 -5.93
CA ALA A 257 -18.07 5.96 -7.16
C ALA A 257 -16.88 5.02 -6.93
N LEU A 258 -15.92 5.44 -6.10
CA LEU A 258 -14.79 4.60 -5.69
C LEU A 258 -15.23 3.43 -4.80
N ILE A 259 -16.15 3.65 -3.85
CA ILE A 259 -16.72 2.58 -3.02
C ILE A 259 -17.51 1.59 -3.88
N ASN A 260 -18.24 2.06 -4.90
CA ASN A 260 -18.93 1.19 -5.85
C ASN A 260 -17.94 0.35 -6.67
N THR A 261 -16.86 0.96 -7.13
CA THR A 261 -15.76 0.26 -7.81
C THR A 261 -15.16 -0.82 -6.90
N ALA A 262 -14.84 -0.46 -5.65
CA ALA A 262 -14.34 -1.42 -4.66
C ALA A 262 -15.34 -2.56 -4.40
N SER A 263 -16.64 -2.25 -4.35
CA SER A 263 -17.70 -3.24 -4.17
C SER A 263 -17.76 -4.22 -5.34
N ALA A 264 -17.64 -3.74 -6.57
CA ALA A 264 -17.56 -4.59 -7.75
C ALA A 264 -16.31 -5.49 -7.72
N LEU A 265 -15.16 -4.92 -7.35
CA LEU A 265 -13.92 -5.69 -7.17
C LEU A 265 -14.08 -6.81 -6.14
N LEU A 266 -14.76 -6.53 -5.02
CA LEU A 266 -14.99 -7.51 -3.94
C LEU A 266 -15.98 -8.61 -4.37
N LYS A 267 -17.03 -8.27 -5.12
CA LYS A 267 -18.01 -9.25 -5.66
C LYS A 267 -17.36 -10.22 -6.66
N ALA A 268 -16.50 -9.71 -7.54
CA ALA A 268 -15.81 -10.51 -8.55
C ALA A 268 -14.65 -11.37 -7.99
N VAL A 269 -14.47 -11.44 -6.68
CA VAL A 269 -13.36 -12.19 -6.08
C VAL A 269 -13.46 -13.68 -6.39
N ASP A 270 -14.64 -14.28 -6.24
CA ASP A 270 -14.79 -15.73 -6.37
C ASP A 270 -14.67 -16.23 -7.83
N GLU A 271 -14.73 -15.31 -8.81
CA GLU A 271 -14.47 -15.57 -10.23
C GLU A 271 -12.97 -15.74 -10.53
N LEU A 272 -12.08 -15.32 -9.62
CA LEU A 272 -10.64 -15.37 -9.85
C LEU A 272 -10.09 -16.80 -9.66
N PRO A 273 -9.16 -17.24 -10.54
CA PRO A 273 -8.81 -18.65 -10.67
C PRO A 273 -7.98 -19.22 -9.51
N CYS A 274 -7.42 -18.38 -8.64
CA CYS A 274 -6.61 -18.89 -7.54
C CYS A 274 -6.69 -18.03 -6.27
N PRO A 275 -6.59 -18.65 -5.07
CA PRO A 275 -6.70 -17.95 -3.79
C PRO A 275 -5.76 -16.76 -3.61
N ARG A 276 -4.58 -16.81 -4.24
CA ARG A 276 -3.62 -15.69 -4.23
C ARG A 276 -4.20 -14.45 -4.91
N ARG A 277 -4.80 -14.62 -6.11
CA ARG A 277 -5.44 -13.52 -6.85
C ARG A 277 -6.70 -13.04 -6.13
N GLN A 278 -7.49 -13.98 -5.60
CA GLN A 278 -8.67 -13.66 -4.80
C GLN A 278 -8.33 -12.76 -3.60
N HIS A 279 -7.31 -13.12 -2.82
CA HIS A 279 -6.91 -12.29 -1.67
C HIS A 279 -6.28 -10.95 -2.10
N ALA A 280 -5.48 -10.92 -3.17
CA ALA A 280 -4.95 -9.67 -3.71
C ALA A 280 -6.08 -8.72 -4.18
N GLN A 281 -7.18 -9.27 -4.70
CA GLN A 281 -8.36 -8.52 -5.10
C GLN A 281 -9.13 -7.99 -3.87
N ARG A 282 -9.30 -8.79 -2.81
CA ARG A 282 -9.88 -8.33 -1.53
C ARG A 282 -9.07 -7.16 -0.95
N ASN A 283 -7.75 -7.28 -0.91
CA ASN A 283 -6.86 -6.21 -0.49
C ASN A 283 -7.02 -4.96 -1.37
N GLY A 284 -7.08 -5.12 -2.70
CA GLY A 284 -7.31 -4.01 -3.62
C GLY A 284 -8.64 -3.29 -3.36
N ALA A 285 -9.73 -4.04 -3.20
CA ALA A 285 -11.04 -3.50 -2.87
C ALA A 285 -11.01 -2.69 -1.56
N ALA A 286 -10.44 -3.25 -0.48
CA ALA A 286 -10.32 -2.56 0.79
C ALA A 286 -9.42 -1.31 0.70
N ALA A 287 -8.32 -1.36 -0.05
CA ALA A 287 -7.44 -0.21 -0.26
C ALA A 287 -8.15 0.95 -0.98
N ILE A 288 -9.03 0.66 -1.95
CA ILE A 288 -9.84 1.70 -2.61
C ILE A 288 -10.91 2.24 -1.66
N ALA A 289 -11.71 1.36 -1.05
CA ALA A 289 -12.88 1.76 -0.25
C ALA A 289 -12.52 2.54 1.01
N LEU A 290 -11.50 2.10 1.75
CA LEU A 290 -11.12 2.74 3.02
C LEU A 290 -10.47 4.10 2.76
N PHE A 291 -9.49 4.14 1.87
CA PHE A 291 -8.70 5.36 1.64
C PHE A 291 -9.38 6.35 0.69
N SER A 292 -10.55 6.04 0.13
CA SER A 292 -11.39 7.04 -0.57
C SER A 292 -12.10 8.00 0.37
N VAL A 293 -12.36 7.58 1.62
CA VAL A 293 -13.02 8.39 2.66
C VAL A 293 -12.10 8.75 3.82
N MET A 294 -11.01 8.00 4.01
CA MET A 294 -9.96 8.27 5.00
C MET A 294 -8.61 8.49 4.30
N PRO A 295 -8.43 9.57 3.52
CA PRO A 295 -7.26 9.74 2.66
C PRO A 295 -6.02 10.19 3.44
N VAL A 296 -5.52 9.33 4.33
CA VAL A 296 -4.26 9.49 5.06
C VAL A 296 -3.05 9.35 4.10
N ARG A 297 -1.82 9.69 4.54
CA ARG A 297 -0.65 9.57 3.63
C ARG A 297 -0.32 8.10 3.43
N LEU A 298 0.37 7.77 2.33
CA LEU A 298 0.83 6.40 2.07
C LEU A 298 1.50 5.74 3.28
N ALA A 299 2.37 6.48 3.99
CA ALA A 299 3.04 6.00 5.20
C ALA A 299 2.05 5.61 6.32
N ASP A 300 0.94 6.33 6.44
CA ASP A 300 -0.10 6.17 7.46
C ASP A 300 -1.11 5.06 7.09
N THR A 301 -1.07 4.54 5.85
CA THR A 301 -1.95 3.43 5.43
C THR A 301 -1.56 2.07 6.04
N ARG A 302 -0.45 2.03 6.78
CA ARG A 302 0.12 0.84 7.41
C ARG A 302 -0.56 0.54 8.74
N LEU A 303 -1.84 0.23 8.64
CA LEU A 303 -2.69 -0.05 9.81
C LEU A 303 -2.52 -1.48 10.31
N THR A 304 -2.64 -1.67 11.63
CA THR A 304 -2.47 -2.95 12.33
C THR A 304 -3.64 -3.17 13.30
N PHE A 305 -4.26 -4.36 13.23
CA PHE A 305 -5.32 -4.75 14.17
C PHE A 305 -4.80 -4.79 15.61
N GLY A 306 -5.54 -4.25 16.57
CA GLY A 306 -5.16 -4.23 17.99
C GLY A 306 -4.04 -3.25 18.34
N GLU A 307 -3.56 -2.45 17.37
CA GLU A 307 -2.57 -1.39 17.56
C GLU A 307 -3.08 -0.06 17.01
N THR A 308 -3.61 -0.06 15.78
CA THR A 308 -4.22 1.13 15.16
C THR A 308 -5.64 0.90 14.65
N ILE A 309 -6.12 -0.35 14.64
CA ILE A 309 -7.49 -0.72 14.27
C ILE A 309 -8.11 -1.48 15.42
N PHE A 310 -9.24 -0.99 15.89
CA PHE A 310 -10.00 -1.54 17.01
C PHE A 310 -11.42 -1.89 16.56
N TRP A 311 -12.08 -2.78 17.29
CA TRP A 311 -13.49 -3.13 17.08
C TRP A 311 -14.27 -2.67 18.31
N VAL A 312 -15.13 -1.67 18.12
CA VAL A 312 -15.88 -1.00 19.19
C VAL A 312 -17.32 -0.83 18.71
N ASP A 313 -18.29 -1.26 19.52
CA ASP A 313 -19.73 -1.04 19.28
C ASP A 313 -20.22 -1.37 17.86
N GLY A 314 -19.79 -2.50 17.31
CA GLY A 314 -20.24 -2.97 16.00
C GLY A 314 -19.57 -2.31 14.79
N LYS A 315 -18.53 -1.51 15.01
CA LYS A 315 -17.76 -0.85 13.94
C LYS A 315 -16.26 -0.91 14.20
N TYR A 316 -15.49 -0.65 13.15
CA TYR A 316 -14.04 -0.49 13.28
C TYR A 316 -13.71 0.97 13.61
N THR A 317 -12.81 1.18 14.57
CA THR A 317 -12.25 2.49 14.89
C THR A 317 -10.77 2.47 14.55
N ILE A 318 -10.27 3.54 13.95
CA ILE A 318 -8.85 3.71 13.62
C ILE A 318 -8.29 4.79 14.52
N GLU A 319 -7.16 4.51 15.14
CA GLU A 319 -6.39 5.47 15.93
C GLU A 319 -4.92 5.32 15.55
N THR A 320 -4.27 6.42 15.19
CA THR A 320 -2.87 6.40 14.76
C THR A 320 -2.19 7.76 14.97
N VAL A 321 -0.90 7.82 14.68
CA VAL A 321 -0.12 9.05 14.67
C VAL A 321 0.30 9.34 13.23
N LEU A 322 -0.07 10.51 12.71
CA LEU A 322 0.23 10.89 11.33
C LEU A 322 1.73 11.10 11.16
N SER A 323 2.31 10.39 10.19
CA SER A 323 3.75 10.44 9.86
C SER A 323 4.26 11.85 9.54
N LYS A 324 3.39 12.71 8.99
CA LYS A 324 3.72 14.12 8.78
C LYS A 324 3.17 14.93 9.95
N GLY A 325 4.05 15.32 10.87
CA GLY A 325 3.75 16.17 12.01
C GLY A 325 3.72 15.46 13.36
N GLY A 326 3.54 14.13 13.38
CA GLY A 326 3.50 13.37 14.63
C GLY A 326 2.20 13.55 15.42
N ASP A 327 1.13 13.97 14.74
CA ASP A 327 -0.14 14.29 15.38
C ASP A 327 -1.03 13.06 15.57
N PRO A 328 -1.70 12.91 16.73
CA PRO A 328 -2.76 11.93 16.90
C PRO A 328 -3.89 12.17 15.88
N TRP A 329 -4.38 11.08 15.30
CA TRP A 329 -5.50 11.08 14.38
C TRP A 329 -6.35 9.83 14.59
N GLY A 330 -7.65 9.98 14.56
CA GLY A 330 -8.56 8.86 14.64
C GLY A 330 -9.88 9.11 13.94
N CYS A 331 -10.56 8.01 13.60
CA CYS A 331 -11.89 8.06 13.01
C CYS A 331 -12.63 6.73 13.24
N ASP A 332 -13.95 6.83 13.30
CA ASP A 332 -14.81 5.66 13.18
C ASP A 332 -15.05 5.34 11.71
N VAL A 333 -14.85 4.07 11.35
CA VAL A 333 -15.17 3.56 10.03
C VAL A 333 -16.68 3.40 9.92
N ASP A 334 -17.27 3.96 8.86
CA ASP A 334 -18.69 3.76 8.56
C ASP A 334 -19.01 2.25 8.48
N PRO A 335 -20.05 1.75 9.19
CA PRO A 335 -20.35 0.31 9.23
C PRO A 335 -20.55 -0.33 7.85
N ARG A 336 -20.97 0.43 6.83
CA ARG A 336 -21.11 -0.06 5.46
C ARG A 336 -19.77 -0.46 4.82
N LEU A 337 -18.66 0.05 5.37
CA LEU A 337 -17.31 -0.27 4.94
C LEU A 337 -16.69 -1.44 5.73
N ASN A 338 -17.30 -1.89 6.83
CA ASN A 338 -16.81 -3.03 7.63
C ASN A 338 -16.55 -4.25 6.74
N ARG A 339 -17.46 -4.54 5.79
CA ARG A 339 -17.35 -5.66 4.85
C ARG A 339 -16.00 -5.75 4.12
N PHE A 340 -15.34 -4.62 3.88
CA PHE A 340 -14.02 -4.62 3.22
C PHE A 340 -12.93 -5.08 4.18
N ILE A 341 -12.96 -4.64 5.44
CA ILE A 341 -12.03 -5.06 6.50
C ILE A 341 -12.28 -6.54 6.85
N GLU A 342 -13.55 -6.93 6.99
CA GLU A 342 -13.97 -8.29 7.31
C GLU A 342 -13.57 -9.28 6.22
N ALA A 343 -13.64 -8.90 4.95
CA ALA A 343 -13.12 -9.70 3.85
C ALA A 343 -11.60 -9.97 3.97
N LEU A 344 -10.82 -9.03 4.53
CA LEU A 344 -9.39 -9.23 4.80
C LEU A 344 -9.13 -10.12 6.01
N ILE A 345 -10.02 -10.11 7.00
CA ILE A 345 -9.97 -11.00 8.16
C ILE A 345 -10.31 -12.43 7.73
N LEU A 346 -11.45 -12.62 7.07
CA LEU A 346 -11.95 -13.92 6.64
C LEU A 346 -11.05 -14.57 5.58
N ARG A 347 -10.46 -13.77 4.67
CA ARG A 347 -9.58 -14.27 3.60
C ARG A 347 -10.23 -15.36 2.73
N GLY A 348 -11.56 -15.34 2.62
CA GLY A 348 -12.37 -16.34 1.91
C GLY A 348 -12.90 -17.48 2.78
N CYS A 349 -12.65 -17.46 4.09
CA CYS A 349 -13.30 -18.35 5.05
C CYS A 349 -14.78 -18.00 5.22
N ASP A 350 -15.54 -18.94 5.78
CA ASP A 350 -16.97 -18.75 6.05
C ASP A 350 -17.22 -17.58 7.03
N PRO A 351 -18.20 -16.70 6.79
CA PRO A 351 -18.53 -15.59 7.68
C PRO A 351 -18.83 -15.99 9.13
N ALA A 352 -19.25 -17.23 9.40
CA ALA A 352 -19.46 -17.74 10.76
C ALA A 352 -18.18 -17.65 11.62
N TRP A 353 -17.00 -17.69 11.01
CA TRP A 353 -15.71 -17.58 11.69
C TRP A 353 -15.28 -16.14 11.97
N LEU A 354 -16.03 -15.13 11.53
CA LEU A 354 -15.63 -13.74 11.63
C LEU A 354 -15.34 -13.30 13.08
N PRO A 355 -16.17 -13.61 14.10
CA PRO A 355 -15.89 -13.18 15.49
C PRO A 355 -14.52 -13.65 15.98
N ASP A 356 -14.26 -14.96 15.88
CA ASP A 356 -13.00 -15.56 16.33
C ASP A 356 -11.80 -15.10 15.50
N MET A 357 -11.94 -15.01 14.17
CA MET A 357 -10.86 -14.54 13.30
C MET A 357 -10.54 -13.06 13.52
N ARG A 358 -11.54 -12.24 13.84
CA ARG A 358 -11.37 -10.83 14.21
C ARG A 358 -10.60 -10.75 15.52
N GLU A 359 -11.01 -11.50 16.54
CA GLU A 359 -10.32 -11.55 17.82
C GLU A 359 -8.86 -12.00 17.67
N LYS A 360 -8.62 -13.06 16.90
CA LYS A 360 -7.27 -13.55 16.58
C LYS A 360 -6.43 -12.47 15.86
N ALA A 361 -7.02 -11.72 14.93
CA ALA A 361 -6.32 -10.65 14.23
C ALA A 361 -5.95 -9.49 15.17
N LEU A 362 -6.86 -9.09 16.07
CA LEU A 362 -6.65 -8.05 17.08
C LEU A 362 -5.56 -8.47 18.08
N LYS A 363 -5.70 -9.64 18.72
CA LYS A 363 -4.71 -10.15 19.68
C LYS A 363 -3.35 -10.38 19.05
N GLY A 364 -3.34 -10.91 17.81
CA GLY A 364 -2.11 -11.22 17.08
C GLY A 364 -1.42 -10.02 16.42
N ARG A 365 -1.93 -8.79 16.63
CA ARG A 365 -1.43 -7.55 16.02
C ARG A 365 -1.19 -7.69 14.52
N ARG A 366 -2.17 -8.26 13.82
CA ARG A 366 -2.01 -8.56 12.39
C ARG A 366 -2.06 -7.26 11.59
N PRO A 367 -1.15 -7.03 10.63
CA PRO A 367 -1.28 -5.94 9.67
C PRO A 367 -2.58 -6.06 8.86
N LEU A 368 -3.22 -4.93 8.56
CA LEU A 368 -4.45 -4.86 7.78
C LEU A 368 -4.27 -5.57 6.44
N PHE A 369 -3.24 -5.15 5.69
CA PHE A 369 -2.86 -5.73 4.41
C PHE A 369 -1.72 -6.73 4.58
N ILE A 370 -2.01 -7.97 4.18
CA ILE A 370 -1.04 -9.06 4.08
C ILE A 370 -1.14 -9.66 2.69
N ASN A 371 -0.07 -10.30 2.23
CA ASN A 371 -0.15 -11.16 1.06
C ASN A 371 -0.99 -12.40 1.39
N GLY A 372 -1.42 -13.14 0.36
CA GLY A 372 -2.21 -14.37 0.56
C GLY A 372 -1.49 -15.48 1.37
N ASN A 373 -0.23 -15.28 1.72
CA ASN A 373 0.60 -16.13 2.58
C ASN A 373 0.81 -15.59 4.00
N GLY A 374 0.18 -14.47 4.37
CA GLY A 374 0.38 -13.84 5.68
C GLY A 374 1.59 -12.93 5.79
N SER A 375 2.48 -12.91 4.79
CA SER A 375 3.62 -11.98 4.78
C SER A 375 3.17 -10.54 4.52
N LEU A 376 3.99 -9.57 4.93
CA LEU A 376 3.75 -8.15 4.70
C LEU A 376 3.66 -7.82 3.20
N VAL A 377 2.74 -6.94 2.84
CA VAL A 377 2.75 -6.29 1.53
C VAL A 377 3.90 -5.27 1.44
N GLY A 378 4.29 -4.89 0.22
CA GLY A 378 5.30 -3.85 0.01
C GLY A 378 4.81 -2.47 0.47
N TYR A 379 5.75 -1.57 0.77
CA TYR A 379 5.46 -0.22 1.27
C TYR A 379 4.47 0.56 0.38
N ASN A 380 4.62 0.48 -0.95
CA ASN A 380 3.78 1.20 -1.91
C ASN A 380 2.45 0.50 -2.24
N TYR A 381 2.09 -0.57 -1.53
CA TYR A 381 1.00 -1.46 -1.95
C TYR A 381 -0.33 -0.74 -2.18
N VAL A 382 -0.73 0.15 -1.27
CA VAL A 382 -1.97 0.92 -1.42
C VAL A 382 -1.92 1.81 -2.66
N SER A 383 -0.82 2.54 -2.86
CA SER A 383 -0.60 3.35 -4.07
C SER A 383 -0.68 2.52 -5.36
N ASP A 384 -0.11 1.32 -5.35
CA ASP A 384 -0.09 0.42 -6.50
C ASP A 384 -1.48 -0.16 -6.77
N ALA A 385 -2.27 -0.48 -5.73
CA ALA A 385 -3.66 -0.88 -5.85
C ALA A 385 -4.52 0.23 -6.47
N TRP A 386 -4.34 1.47 -6.01
CA TRP A 386 -4.96 2.65 -6.61
C TRP A 386 -4.54 2.85 -8.06
N ARG A 387 -3.24 2.73 -8.38
CA ARG A 387 -2.76 2.91 -9.76
C ARG A 387 -3.33 1.86 -10.70
N LYS A 388 -3.46 0.61 -10.24
CA LYS A 388 -4.05 -0.48 -11.02
C LYS A 388 -5.54 -0.25 -11.31
N THR A 389 -6.30 0.27 -10.35
CA THR A 389 -7.76 0.41 -10.46
C THR A 389 -8.19 1.75 -11.05
N VAL A 390 -7.52 2.83 -10.66
CA VAL A 390 -7.90 4.23 -10.92
C VAL A 390 -6.91 4.92 -11.87
N GLY A 391 -5.79 4.29 -12.22
CA GLY A 391 -4.78 4.85 -13.13
C GLY A 391 -3.81 5.85 -12.50
N THR A 392 -3.94 6.11 -11.19
CA THR A 392 -3.10 7.02 -10.40
C THR A 392 -2.97 6.54 -8.94
N GLY A 393 -1.99 7.06 -8.20
CA GLY A 393 -1.76 6.68 -6.80
C GLY A 393 -2.84 7.20 -5.83
N GLU A 394 -2.84 6.67 -4.62
CA GLU A 394 -3.84 6.88 -3.56
C GLU A 394 -3.94 8.32 -3.08
N HIS A 395 -2.85 9.10 -3.15
CA HIS A 395 -2.84 10.51 -2.73
C HIS A 395 -3.85 11.36 -3.49
N ILE A 396 -4.34 10.87 -4.63
CA ILE A 396 -5.42 11.50 -5.37
C ILE A 396 -6.75 11.53 -4.60
N ALA A 397 -6.97 10.58 -3.69
CA ALA A 397 -8.17 10.51 -2.88
C ALA A 397 -8.43 11.81 -2.10
N ARG A 398 -7.37 12.49 -1.66
CA ARG A 398 -7.46 13.82 -1.05
C ARG A 398 -8.06 14.85 -2.00
N THR A 399 -7.62 14.85 -3.26
CA THR A 399 -8.13 15.78 -4.30
C THR A 399 -9.61 15.49 -4.56
N ILE A 400 -9.98 14.20 -4.66
CA ILE A 400 -11.36 13.76 -4.83
C ILE A 400 -12.22 14.22 -3.66
N LEU A 401 -11.79 13.98 -2.42
CA LEU A 401 -12.57 14.31 -1.23
C LEU A 401 -12.74 15.83 -1.06
N HIS A 402 -11.67 16.61 -1.27
CA HIS A 402 -11.71 18.08 -1.26
C HIS A 402 -12.65 18.62 -2.33
N THR A 403 -12.59 18.08 -3.54
CA THR A 403 -13.45 18.51 -4.65
C THR A 403 -14.91 18.14 -4.37
N PHE A 404 -15.17 16.90 -3.99
CA PHE A 404 -16.51 16.40 -3.69
C PHE A 404 -17.18 17.20 -2.58
N LEU A 405 -16.55 17.26 -1.40
CA LEU A 405 -17.14 17.97 -0.25
C LEU A 405 -17.19 19.47 -0.49
N GLY A 406 -16.21 20.05 -1.17
CA GLY A 406 -16.26 21.45 -1.58
C GLY A 406 -17.41 21.76 -2.52
N ILE A 407 -17.71 20.86 -3.47
CA ILE A 407 -18.85 20.98 -4.39
C ILE A 407 -20.15 20.84 -3.59
N GLU A 408 -20.29 19.79 -2.78
CA GLU A 408 -21.55 19.46 -2.10
C GLU A 408 -21.89 20.44 -0.98
N LEU A 409 -20.90 20.82 -0.16
CA LEU A 409 -21.10 21.52 1.13
C LEU A 409 -20.31 22.83 1.25
N GLY A 410 -19.74 23.35 0.15
CA GLY A 410 -19.04 24.65 0.14
C GLY A 410 -17.85 24.73 1.11
N MET A 411 -17.77 25.81 1.89
CA MET A 411 -16.69 26.02 2.86
C MET A 411 -16.70 25.00 4.00
N ALA A 412 -17.88 24.61 4.48
CA ALA A 412 -18.02 23.58 5.52
C ALA A 412 -17.45 22.24 5.04
N GLY A 413 -17.76 21.85 3.80
CA GLY A 413 -17.20 20.65 3.17
C GLY A 413 -15.68 20.69 3.00
N THR A 414 -15.14 21.86 2.68
CA THR A 414 -13.68 22.06 2.61
C THR A 414 -13.04 21.85 3.99
N GLY A 415 -13.65 22.36 5.06
CA GLY A 415 -13.22 22.10 6.44
C GLY A 415 -13.27 20.62 6.82
N MET A 416 -14.36 19.93 6.46
CA MET A 416 -14.50 18.47 6.67
C MET A 416 -13.43 17.68 5.92
N ALA A 417 -13.14 18.06 4.67
CA ALA A 417 -12.09 17.41 3.87
C ALA A 417 -10.70 17.58 4.51
N LYS A 418 -10.39 18.75 5.08
CA LYS A 418 -9.12 18.97 5.82
C LYS A 418 -9.02 18.06 7.03
N ALA A 419 -10.08 17.98 7.84
CA ALA A 419 -10.12 17.13 9.02
C ALA A 419 -9.91 15.66 8.66
N ALA A 420 -10.64 15.17 7.65
CA ALA A 420 -10.50 13.80 7.14
C ALA A 420 -9.08 13.52 6.59
N CYS A 421 -8.40 14.52 6.02
CA CYS A 421 -7.03 14.40 5.53
C CYS A 421 -5.93 14.58 6.60
N GLY A 422 -6.30 14.98 7.83
CA GLY A 422 -5.34 15.37 8.87
C GLY A 422 -4.54 16.63 8.52
N GLN A 423 -5.18 17.61 7.88
CA GLN A 423 -4.54 18.86 7.43
C GLN A 423 -4.89 20.02 8.38
N ARG A 424 -3.87 20.74 8.86
CA ARG A 424 -4.06 21.87 9.79
C ARG A 424 -3.72 23.24 9.21
N SER A 425 -2.77 23.33 8.28
CA SER A 425 -2.33 24.63 7.75
C SER A 425 -3.38 25.27 6.85
N VAL A 426 -3.50 26.59 6.98
CA VAL A 426 -4.32 27.46 6.14
C VAL A 426 -3.75 27.49 4.71
N GLY A 427 -4.60 27.43 3.69
CA GLY A 427 -4.20 27.58 2.29
C GLY A 427 -3.81 26.29 1.55
N ILE A 428 -3.70 25.15 2.24
CA ILE A 428 -3.49 23.85 1.58
C ILE A 428 -4.66 23.50 0.64
N GLU A 429 -5.87 24.01 0.91
CA GLU A 429 -7.06 23.65 0.15
C GLU A 429 -6.91 24.04 -1.33
N ALA A 430 -6.30 25.19 -1.60
CA ALA A 430 -6.03 25.70 -2.94
C ALA A 430 -5.14 24.76 -3.80
N GLU A 431 -4.32 23.90 -3.18
CA GLU A 431 -3.50 22.91 -3.92
C GLU A 431 -4.31 21.71 -4.42
N TYR A 432 -5.42 21.40 -3.74
CA TYR A 432 -6.26 20.21 -3.94
C TYR A 432 -7.58 20.50 -4.64
N GLN A 433 -8.03 21.74 -4.65
CA GLN A 433 -9.24 22.16 -5.35
C GLN A 433 -9.00 22.28 -6.86
N ASP A 434 -9.83 21.64 -7.67
CA ASP A 434 -9.80 21.70 -9.14
C ASP A 434 -10.46 23.00 -9.65
N ASP A 435 -10.17 23.42 -10.89
CA ASP A 435 -10.87 24.55 -11.53
C ASP A 435 -12.37 24.25 -11.71
N ALA A 436 -12.74 22.96 -11.72
CA ALA A 436 -14.13 22.51 -11.63
C ALA A 436 -14.81 22.98 -10.33
N LEU A 437 -14.13 22.95 -9.18
CA LEU A 437 -14.68 23.47 -7.93
C LEU A 437 -14.86 24.99 -8.01
N LYS A 438 -13.89 25.73 -8.55
CA LYS A 438 -14.02 27.18 -8.73
C LYS A 438 -15.22 27.53 -9.63
N LYS A 439 -15.42 26.75 -10.71
CA LYS A 439 -16.55 26.92 -11.62
C LYS A 439 -17.88 26.58 -10.95
N VAL A 440 -17.95 25.49 -10.18
CA VAL A 440 -19.15 25.06 -9.47
C VAL A 440 -19.47 25.96 -8.28
N GLN A 441 -18.49 26.44 -7.51
CA GLN A 441 -18.68 27.44 -6.47
C GLN A 441 -19.17 28.76 -7.05
N ARG A 442 -18.66 29.18 -8.22
CA ARG A 442 -19.18 30.35 -8.93
C ARG A 442 -20.63 30.15 -9.36
N LEU A 443 -20.99 28.98 -9.86
CA LEU A 443 -22.36 28.65 -10.27
C LEU A 443 -23.31 28.50 -9.08
N LYS A 444 -22.87 27.87 -7.98
CA LYS A 444 -23.65 27.75 -6.74
C LYS A 444 -23.83 29.10 -6.06
N GLY A 445 -22.80 29.94 -6.00
CA GLY A 445 -22.94 31.31 -5.49
C GLY A 445 -23.93 32.13 -6.34
N GLN A 446 -23.90 31.98 -7.66
CA GLN A 446 -24.90 32.59 -8.56
C GLN A 446 -26.32 32.03 -8.39
N ALA A 447 -26.46 30.74 -8.03
CA ALA A 447 -27.74 30.12 -7.75
C ALA A 447 -28.29 30.49 -6.35
N GLU A 448 -27.44 30.62 -5.33
CA GLU A 448 -27.82 31.11 -4.00
C GLU A 448 -28.34 32.55 -4.06
N PHE A 449 -27.82 33.39 -4.98
CA PHE A 449 -28.42 34.70 -5.27
C PHE A 449 -29.84 34.63 -5.84
N ALA A 450 -30.22 33.53 -6.51
CA ALA A 450 -31.58 33.34 -7.01
C ALA A 450 -32.55 32.92 -5.90
N ASP A 451 -32.05 32.25 -4.85
CA ASP A 451 -32.84 31.78 -3.70
C ASP A 451 -32.93 32.82 -2.57
N ILE A 452 -32.05 33.83 -2.55
CA ILE A 452 -32.06 34.95 -1.57
C ILE A 452 -33.06 36.07 -1.95
N ILE A 453 -33.86 35.92 -3.01
CA ILE A 453 -34.79 36.99 -3.40
C ILE A 453 -36.11 36.82 -2.64
N THR A 454 -36.21 37.39 -1.44
CA THR A 454 -37.52 37.82 -0.94
C THR A 454 -38.05 38.97 -1.82
N PRO A 455 -39.38 39.16 -1.95
CA PRO A 455 -39.94 40.24 -2.76
C PRO A 455 -39.39 41.64 -2.40
N GLU A 456 -39.01 41.85 -1.15
CA GLU A 456 -38.44 43.10 -0.64
C GLU A 456 -36.98 43.32 -1.08
N GLU A 457 -36.16 42.27 -1.15
CA GLU A 457 -34.76 42.34 -1.60
C GLU A 457 -34.62 42.52 -3.12
N ARG A 458 -35.66 42.15 -3.87
CA ARG A 458 -35.71 42.36 -5.33
C ARG A 458 -35.72 43.84 -5.73
N ALA A 459 -36.32 44.70 -4.92
CA ALA A 459 -36.38 46.15 -5.16
C ALA A 459 -35.00 46.84 -5.06
N LEU A 460 -34.04 46.21 -4.36
CA LEU A 460 -32.65 46.70 -4.23
C LEU A 460 -31.79 46.39 -5.46
N PHE A 461 -32.22 45.47 -6.33
CA PHE A 461 -31.48 45.04 -7.54
C PHE A 461 -32.14 45.52 -8.85
N GLU A 462 -33.23 46.28 -8.78
CA GLU A 462 -33.74 47.03 -9.94
C GLU A 462 -32.83 48.24 -10.17
N PHE A 463 -31.89 48.11 -11.10
CA PHE A 463 -31.13 49.25 -11.60
C PHE A 463 -32.10 50.27 -12.23
N ARG A 464 -32.31 51.39 -11.55
CA ARG A 464 -32.98 52.58 -12.11
C ARG A 464 -32.02 53.41 -12.92
#